data_AF-U4PEH4-F1
#
_entry.id   AF-U4PEH4-F1
#
_cell.length_a   1.000
_cell.length_b   1.000
_cell.length_c   1.000
_cell.angle_alpha   90.00
_cell.angle_beta   90.00
_cell.angle_gamma   90.00
#
_symmetry.space_group_name_H-M   'P 1'
#
loop_
_entity.id
_entity.type
_entity.pdbx_description
1 polymer ?
#
loop_
_entity_poly.entity_id
_entity_poly.type
_entity_poly.pdbx_seq_one_letter_code
_entity_poly.pdbx_strand_id
1 'polypeptide(L)' 'MIRSWEMGVLITDPSRFNIPFDYPLVPYSATDEPFVTDKKHEKPDILGCIWTPP' A
#
# COMPACT_ATOMS: atom_id res chain seq x y z
N MET A 1 22.95 -13.26 5.05
CA MET A 1 23.15 -11.98 5.75
C MET A 1 21.82 -11.26 5.76
N ILE A 2 21.29 -10.94 6.94
CA ILE A 2 20.11 -10.09 7.10
C ILE A 2 20.56 -8.63 6.97
N ARG A 3 19.84 -7.82 6.18
CA ARG A 3 20.21 -6.42 5.87
C ARG A 3 19.60 -5.39 6.82
N SER A 4 18.46 -5.73 7.43
CA SER A 4 17.69 -4.84 8.32
C SER A 4 17.09 -5.64 9.48
N TRP A 5 16.84 -4.98 10.60
CA TRP A 5 16.21 -5.58 11.77
C TRP A 5 14.76 -5.15 11.84
N GLU A 6 13.86 -6.12 11.78
CA GLU A 6 12.41 -5.92 11.84
C GLU A 6 11.79 -6.88 12.85
N MET A 7 10.63 -6.53 13.39
CA MET A 7 9.90 -7.37 14.34
C MET A 7 8.42 -7.43 13.97
N GLY A 8 7.86 -8.63 13.98
CA GLY A 8 6.43 -8.88 13.78
C GLY A 8 5.91 -9.92 14.77
N VAL A 9 4.58 -10.01 14.88
CA VAL A 9 3.89 -10.98 15.74
C VAL A 9 3.02 -11.89 14.86
N LEU A 10 3.05 -13.19 15.13
CA LEU A 10 2.17 -14.16 14.48
C LEU A 10 0.94 -14.42 15.37
N ILE A 11 -0.25 -14.13 14.84
CA ILE A 11 -1.52 -14.54 15.46
C ILE A 11 -1.87 -15.93 14.92
N THR A 12 -1.90 -16.93 15.79
CA THR A 12 -2.18 -18.33 15.41
C THR A 12 -3.62 -18.75 15.67
N ASP A 13 -4.38 -17.99 16.46
CA ASP A 13 -5.79 -18.24 16.76
C ASP A 13 -6.69 -17.62 15.67
N PRO A 14 -7.39 -18.42 14.85
CA PRO A 14 -8.24 -17.91 13.78
C PRO A 14 -9.42 -17.06 14.28
N SER A 15 -9.89 -17.27 15.51
CA SER A 15 -11.00 -16.49 16.09
C SER A 15 -10.62 -15.03 16.38
N ARG A 16 -9.33 -14.76 16.48
CA ARG A 16 -8.75 -13.43 16.70
C ARG A 16 -8.32 -12.75 15.42
N PHE A 17 -8.55 -13.39 14.27
CA PHE A 17 -8.15 -12.87 12.97
C PHE A 17 -9.14 -11.78 12.54
N ASN A 18 -8.77 -10.53 12.79
CA ASN A 18 -9.52 -9.35 12.39
C ASN A 18 -8.64 -8.50 11.46
N ILE A 19 -9.06 -8.34 10.21
CA ILE A 19 -8.29 -7.64 9.18
C ILE A 19 -8.83 -6.20 9.07
N PRO A 20 -7.96 -5.16 9.08
CA PRO A 20 -8.38 -3.76 9.00
C PRO A 20 -8.66 -3.27 7.57
N PHE A 21 -8.91 -4.18 6.63
CA PHE A 21 -9.16 -3.91 5.21
C PHE A 21 -10.18 -4.91 4.65
N ASP A 22 -10.81 -4.54 3.54
CA ASP A 22 -11.82 -5.37 2.89
C ASP A 22 -11.25 -6.69 2.36
N TYR A 23 -12.05 -7.75 2.45
CA TYR A 23 -11.70 -9.08 1.94
C TYR A 23 -12.88 -9.68 1.15
N PRO A 24 -12.64 -10.28 -0.04
CA PRO A 24 -11.34 -10.51 -0.68
C PRO A 24 -10.72 -9.22 -1.23
N LEU A 25 -9.40 -9.24 -1.43
CA LEU A 25 -8.69 -8.13 -2.06
C LEU A 25 -9.15 -7.94 -3.50
N VAL A 26 -9.25 -6.67 -3.92
CA VAL A 26 -9.60 -6.29 -5.30
C VAL A 26 -8.32 -6.30 -6.15
N PRO A 27 -8.26 -7.10 -7.24
CA PRO A 27 -7.13 -7.06 -8.17
C PRO A 27 -7.03 -5.71 -8.88
N TYR A 28 -5.81 -5.30 -9.21
CA TYR A 28 -5.59 -4.14 -10.07
C TYR A 28 -6.23 -4.37 -11.44
N SER A 29 -6.80 -3.30 -11.99
CA SER A 29 -7.25 -3.25 -13.37
C SER A 29 -6.07 -3.16 -14.34
N ALA A 30 -6.34 -3.31 -15.63
CA ALA A 30 -5.32 -3.20 -16.68
C ALA A 30 -4.68 -1.80 -16.79
N THR A 31 -5.30 -0.78 -16.18
CA THR A 31 -4.83 0.62 -16.22
C THR A 31 -4.28 1.11 -14.89
N ASP A 32 -4.34 0.29 -13.84
CA ASP A 32 -3.81 0.67 -12.54
C ASP A 32 -2.28 0.54 -12.52
N GLU A 33 -1.63 1.50 -11.86
CA GLU A 33 -0.20 1.48 -11.59
C GLU A 33 0.01 1.56 -10.07
N PRO A 34 1.03 0.88 -9.52
CA PRO A 34 1.40 1.10 -8.13
C PRO A 34 1.85 2.55 -7.93
N PHE A 35 1.55 3.12 -6.76
CA PHE A 35 2.05 4.43 -6.40
C PHE A 35 3.57 4.37 -6.17
N VAL A 36 4.30 5.27 -6.82
CA VAL A 36 5.76 5.41 -6.67
C VAL A 36 6.07 6.83 -6.23
N THR A 37 6.76 6.98 -5.10
CA THR A 37 6.98 8.28 -4.44
C THR A 37 7.97 9.18 -5.18
N ASP A 38 8.89 8.62 -5.94
CA ASP A 38 9.95 9.32 -6.69
C ASP A 38 9.57 9.59 -8.17
N LYS A 39 8.33 9.27 -8.56
CA LYS A 39 7.75 9.59 -9.87
C LYS A 39 6.78 10.76 -9.75
N LYS A 40 6.82 11.69 -10.71
CA LYS A 40 5.80 12.74 -10.84
C LYS A 40 4.46 12.10 -11.26
N HIS A 41 3.38 12.42 -10.54
CA HIS A 41 2.01 11.99 -10.90
C HIS A 41 1.26 13.19 -11.48
N GLU A 42 0.97 13.16 -12.77
CA GLU A 42 0.52 14.34 -13.53
C GLU A 42 -0.92 14.78 -13.22
N LYS A 43 -1.76 13.85 -12.74
CA LYS A 43 -3.16 14.14 -12.43
C LYS A 43 -3.27 14.81 -11.05
N PRO A 44 -4.11 15.85 -10.91
CA PRO A 44 -4.33 16.48 -9.62
C PRO A 44 -5.00 15.51 -8.64
N ASP A 45 -4.61 15.59 -7.37
CA ASP A 45 -5.23 14.86 -6.26
C ASP A 45 -6.56 15.49 -5.83
N ILE A 46 -7.11 14.98 -4.72
CA ILE A 46 -8.40 15.45 -4.16
C ILE A 46 -8.37 16.91 -3.68
N LEU A 47 -7.18 17.51 -3.49
CA LEU A 47 -6.99 18.90 -3.10
C LEU A 47 -6.59 19.79 -4.29
N GLY A 48 -6.50 19.24 -5.50
CA GLY A 48 -6.09 19.96 -6.71
C GLY A 48 -4.57 20.08 -6.87
N CYS A 49 -3.78 19.33 -6.10
CA CYS A 49 -2.33 19.38 -6.12
C CYS A 49 -1.73 18.30 -7.02
N ILE A 50 -0.57 18.57 -7.63
CA ILE A 50 0.20 17.60 -8.44
C ILE A 50 1.37 17.09 -7.59
N TRP A 51 1.52 15.77 -7.47
CA TRP A 51 2.68 15.18 -6.80
C TRP A 51 3.93 15.35 -7.65
N THR A 52 4.86 16.18 -7.19
CA THR A 52 6.17 16.40 -7.81
C THR A 52 7.26 16.11 -6.78
N PRO A 53 7.98 14.98 -6.90
CA PRO A 53 9.09 14.66 -6.01
C PRO A 53 10.25 15.67 -6.17
N PRO A 54 11.14 15.78 -5.16
CA PRO A 54 12.26 16.72 -5.16
C PRO A 54 13.29 16.47 -6.28
#